data_AF-A0A2X4VR79-F1
#
_entry.id   AF-A0A2X4VR79-F1
#
_cell.length_a   1.000
_cell.length_b   1.000
_cell.length_c   1.000
_cell.angle_alpha   90.00
_cell.angle_beta   90.00
_cell.angle_gamma   90.00
#
_symmetry.space_group_name_H-M   'P 1'
#
loop_
_entity.id
_entity.type
_entity.pdbx_description
1 polymer ?
#
loop_
_entity_poly.entity_id
_entity_poly.type
_entity_poly.pdbx_seq_one_letter_code
_entity_poly.pdbx_strand_id
1 'polypeptide(L)' 'MEQHIFQLKTTCAYCLRKAGEDVDCVLPVHDWETDKLLGYFCKKHYMRVKAKNINSSHFEIFEDPNYSLYA' A
#
# COMPACT_ATOMS: atom_id res chain seq x y z
N MET A 1 -13.79 -25.57 20.29
CA MET A 1 -12.80 -24.47 20.30
C MET A 1 -12.86 -23.86 18.92
N GLU A 2 -13.78 -22.91 18.71
CA GLU A 2 -13.91 -22.23 17.42
C GLU A 2 -12.63 -21.41 17.23
N GLN A 3 -11.78 -21.90 16.32
CA GLN A 3 -10.64 -21.12 15.88
C GLN A 3 -11.22 -19.89 15.23
N HIS A 4 -11.05 -18.73 15.87
CA HIS A 4 -11.18 -17.43 15.24
C HIS A 4 -10.08 -17.37 14.17
N ILE A 5 -10.30 -18.05 13.04
CA ILE A 5 -9.56 -17.85 11.81
C ILE A 5 -9.91 -16.42 11.43
N PHE A 6 -9.12 -15.48 11.94
CA PHE A 6 -9.13 -14.10 11.51
C PHE A 6 -9.03 -14.20 9.98
N GLN A 7 -10.12 -13.90 9.28
CA GLN A 7 -10.14 -13.97 7.82
C GLN A 7 -9.29 -12.79 7.35
N LEU A 8 -7.96 -12.94 7.40
CA LEU A 8 -6.97 -11.92 7.07
C LEU A 8 -7.14 -11.43 5.63
N LYS A 9 -7.84 -12.21 4.78
CA LYS A 9 -8.21 -11.87 3.41
C LYS A 9 -9.43 -10.96 3.29
N THR A 10 -10.21 -10.77 4.36
CA THR A 10 -11.40 -9.90 4.37
C THR A 10 -11.23 -8.68 5.26
N THR A 11 -10.17 -8.59 6.06
CA THR A 11 -9.96 -7.48 7.00
C THR A 11 -8.78 -6.64 6.56
N CYS A 12 -8.93 -5.32 6.57
CA CYS A 12 -7.81 -4.42 6.29
C CYS A 12 -6.78 -4.52 7.42
N ALA A 13 -5.56 -4.96 7.11
CA ALA A 13 -4.50 -5.09 8.11
C ALA A 13 -4.06 -3.76 8.75
N TYR A 14 -4.35 -2.62 8.11
CA TYR A 14 -3.99 -1.28 8.61
C TYR A 14 -5.02 -0.69 9.56
N CYS A 15 -6.32 -0.80 9.24
CA CYS A 15 -7.40 -0.16 10.02
C CYS A 15 -8.40 -1.14 10.63
N LEU A 16 -8.15 -2.45 10.50
CA LEU A 16 -8.92 -3.57 11.07
C LEU A 16 -10.41 -3.63 10.68
N ARG A 17 -10.81 -2.83 9.69
CA ARG A 17 -12.17 -2.82 9.12
C ARG A 17 -12.41 -4.02 8.22
N LYS A 18 -13.62 -4.59 8.28
CA LYS A 18 -14.00 -5.80 7.54
C LYS A 18 -14.65 -5.46 6.20
N ALA A 19 -14.25 -6.17 5.15
CA ALA A 19 -14.83 -6.07 3.82
C ALA A 19 -16.27 -6.59 3.80
N GLY A 20 -17.17 -5.85 3.14
CA GLY A 20 -18.60 -6.16 3.09
C GLY A 20 -19.41 -5.64 4.29
N GLU A 21 -18.76 -5.14 5.34
CA GLU A 21 -19.42 -4.48 6.49
C GLU A 21 -18.99 -3.01 6.60
N ASP A 22 -17.68 -2.77 6.72
CA ASP A 22 -17.12 -1.42 6.97
C ASP A 22 -16.47 -0.78 5.73
N VAL A 23 -16.05 -1.60 4.77
CA VAL A 23 -15.37 -1.19 3.54
C VAL A 23 -15.80 -2.08 2.38
N ASP A 24 -15.78 -1.53 1.16
CA ASP A 24 -16.24 -2.27 -0.02
C ASP A 24 -15.41 -3.53 -0.31
N CYS A 25 -14.09 -3.39 -0.20
CA CYS A 25 -13.15 -4.48 -0.47
C CYS A 25 -11.79 -4.25 0.19
N VAL A 26 -10.99 -5.32 0.19
CA VAL A 26 -9.56 -5.28 0.52
C VAL A 26 -8.74 -5.83 -0.66
N LEU A 27 -7.55 -5.27 -0.86
CA LEU A 27 -6.65 -5.55 -1.96
C LEU A 27 -5.30 -6.02 -1.41
N PRO A 28 -4.64 -7.01 -2.04
CA PRO A 28 -3.32 -7.44 -1.61
C PRO A 28 -2.29 -6.33 -1.85
N VAL A 29 -1.46 -6.10 -0.85
CA VAL A 29 -0.31 -5.18 -0.89
C VAL A 29 0.95 -6.03 -0.78
N HIS A 30 1.83 -5.89 -1.77
CA HIS A 30 3.14 -6.51 -1.78
C HIS A 30 4.21 -5.47 -1.48
N ASP A 31 5.28 -5.92 -0.86
CA ASP A 31 6.52 -5.19 -0.71
C ASP A 31 7.14 -4.96 -2.09
N TRP A 32 7.53 -3.74 -2.39
CA TRP A 32 7.97 -3.38 -3.75
C TRP A 32 9.36 -3.92 -4.09
N GLU A 33 10.22 -4.14 -3.08
CA GLU A 33 11.59 -4.61 -3.28
C GLU A 33 11.65 -6.15 -3.35
N THR A 34 10.89 -6.83 -2.52
CA THR A 34 10.96 -8.28 -2.32
C THR A 34 9.79 -9.05 -2.92
N ASP A 35 8.78 -8.36 -3.46
CA ASP A 35 7.51 -8.92 -3.95
C ASP A 35 6.74 -9.75 -2.91
N LYS A 36 7.11 -9.64 -1.62
CA LYS A 36 6.46 -10.38 -0.53
C LYS A 36 5.11 -9.77 -0.18
N LEU A 37 4.10 -10.62 0.01
CA LEU A 37 2.78 -10.17 0.47
C LEU A 37 2.87 -9.59 1.89
N LEU A 38 2.62 -8.29 2.04
CA LEU A 38 2.56 -7.59 3.32
C LEU A 38 1.18 -7.73 3.98
N GLY A 39 0.11 -7.83 3.20
CA GLY A 39 -1.24 -8.06 3.70
C GLY A 39 -2.34 -7.54 2.79
N TYR A 40 -3.57 -7.50 3.29
CA TYR A 40 -4.75 -7.03 2.56
C TYR A 40 -5.22 -5.69 3.11
N PHE A 41 -5.28 -4.67 2.27
CA PHE A 41 -5.56 -3.29 2.67
C PHE A 41 -6.85 -2.81 1.99
N CYS A 42 -7.68 -2.04 2.69
CA CYS A 42 -8.83 -1.39 2.04
C CYS A 42 -8.35 -0.41 0.96
N LYS A 43 -9.21 -0.10 -0.01
CA LYS A 43 -8.88 0.78 -1.16
C LYS A 43 -8.14 2.06 -0.76
N LYS A 44 -8.57 2.71 0.34
CA LYS A 44 -7.92 3.92 0.86
C LYS A 44 -6.47 3.69 1.29
N HIS A 45 -6.18 2.60 2.02
CA HIS A 45 -4.83 2.31 2.48
C HIS A 45 -3.95 1.73 1.37
N TYR A 46 -4.52 0.92 0.47
CA TYR A 46 -3.84 0.46 -0.73
C TYR A 46 -3.31 1.64 -1.57
N MET A 47 -4.16 2.64 -1.87
CA MET A 47 -3.75 3.81 -2.65
C MET A 47 -2.69 4.66 -1.94
N ARG A 48 -2.73 4.75 -0.61
CA ARG A 48 -1.70 5.45 0.17
C ARG A 48 -0.33 4.78 0.06
N VAL A 49 -0.27 3.45 0.17
CA VAL A 49 0.98 2.71 -0.01
C VAL A 49 1.49 2.86 -1.44
N LYS A 50 0.62 2.69 -2.44
CA LYS A 50 0.97 2.87 -3.85
C LYS A 50 1.52 4.28 -4.13
N ALA A 51 0.87 5.32 -3.62
CA ALA A 51 1.32 6.71 -3.78
C ALA A 51 2.68 6.96 -3.10
N LYS A 52 2.92 6.38 -1.92
CA LYS A 52 4.23 6.45 -1.27
C LYS A 52 5.30 5.77 -2.12
N ASN A 53 5.04 4.58 -2.64
CA ASN A 53 6.02 3.87 -3.48
C ASN A 53 6.35 4.65 -4.75
N ILE A 54 5.35 5.21 -5.43
CA ILE A 54 5.56 6.07 -6.61
C ILE A 54 6.43 7.29 -6.25
N ASN A 55 6.14 7.96 -5.13
CA ASN A 55 6.92 9.13 -4.69
C ASN A 55 8.35 8.76 -4.27
N SER A 56 8.55 7.59 -3.65
CA SER A 56 9.89 7.08 -3.32
C SER A 56 10.70 6.74 -4.58
N SER A 57 10.07 6.18 -5.62
CA SER A 57 10.72 5.94 -6.92
C SER A 57 11.07 7.23 -7.68
N HIS A 58 10.40 8.34 -7.36
CA HIS A 58 10.69 9.66 -7.93
C HIS A 58 11.78 10.44 -7.17
N PHE A 59 12.36 9.89 -6.10
CA PHE A 59 13.48 10.52 -5.38
C PHE A 59 14.86 10.06 -5.85
N GLU A 60 14.95 9.25 -6.91
CA GLU A 60 16.16 9.07 -7.72
C GLU A 60 16.18 10.04 -8.92
N ILE A 61 15.63 11.25 -8.76
CA ILE A 61 15.97 12.34 -9.69
C ILE A 61 17.36 12.80 -9.29
N PHE A 62 18.34 12.26 -10.01
CA PHE A 62 19.66 12.81 -10.31
C PHE A 62 19.90 14.20 -9.68
N GLU A 63 20.81 14.27 -8.69
CA GLU A 63 21.57 15.49 -8.46
C GLU A 63 22.48 15.72 -9.68
N ASP A 64 21.89 16.18 -10.79
CA ASP A 64 22.65 16.85 -11.83
C ASP A 64 22.80 18.31 -11.37
N PRO A 65 24.01 18.77 -10.99
CA PRO A 65 24.23 20.15 -10.55
C PRO A 65 24.07 21.18 -11.68
N ASN A 66 23.66 20.77 -12.89
CA ASN A 66 23.62 21.62 -14.07
C ASN A 66 22.24 21.71 -14.75
N TYR A 67 21.15 21.35 -14.08
CA TYR A 67 19.80 21.61 -14.60
C TYR A 67 19.33 23.03 -14.21
N SER A 68 19.82 24.04 -14.95
CA SER A 68 19.28 25.40 -14.92
C SER A 68 17.86 25.39 -15.47
N LEU A 69 16.88 25.77 -14.66
CA LEU A 69 15.48 25.86 -15.06
C LEU A 69 14.94 27.27 -14.82
N TYR A 70 15.58 28.29 -15.43
CA TYR A 70 14.93 29.53 -15.82
C TYR A 70 15.60 30.10 -17.08
N ALA A 71 14.74 30.73 -17.89
CA ALA A 71 14.93 31.34 -19.20
C ALA A 71 16.19 32.19 -19.42
#